data_AF-F0X7A4-F1
#
_entry.id   AF-F0X7A4-F1
#
_cell.length_a   1.000
_cell.length_b   1.000
_cell.length_c   1.000
_cell.angle_alpha   90.00
_cell.angle_beta   90.00
_cell.angle_gamma   90.00
#
_symmetry.space_group_name_H-M   'P 1'
#
loop_
_entity.id
_entity.type
_entity.pdbx_description
1 polymer ?
#
loop_
_entity_poly.entity_id
_entity_poly.type
_entity_poly.pdbx_seq_one_letter_code
_entity_poly.pdbx_strand_id
1 'polypeptide(L)'
;MAPVTASLGLGLAAVMAPTLTNHAPAYLCFHFIFAYGVLSSRTLKQFWGLDHNASPRYDLAKYGESAVTSGRIQRWQLEMLQRNESAHANAVENFTFFATAIGFATFSGVNRDVVNRAGLVYSAARVAYGLVYILIDHPLWSQIRGITWWIGNGTCLYLLYKASEKLND
;
A
#
# COMPACT_ATOMS: atom_id res chain seq x y z
N MET A 1 44.92 28.61 42.96
CA MET A 1 43.63 28.13 43.49
C MET A 1 42.57 28.48 42.46
N ALA A 2 42.09 27.49 41.70
CA ALA A 2 41.12 27.70 40.62
C ALA A 2 39.73 27.95 41.21
N PRO A 3 38.93 28.90 40.68
CA PRO A 3 37.61 29.16 41.21
C PRO A 3 36.64 28.04 40.81
N VAL A 4 35.92 27.56 41.82
CA VAL A 4 34.81 26.62 41.73
C VAL A 4 33.61 27.36 41.14
N THR A 5 33.54 27.46 39.81
CA THR A 5 32.33 27.91 39.09
C THR A 5 32.12 27.11 37.81
N ALA A 6 32.31 25.79 37.90
CA ALA A 6 31.78 24.81 36.95
C ALA A 6 30.41 24.27 37.42
N SER A 7 29.51 25.16 37.87
CA SER A 7 28.21 24.79 38.48
C SER A 7 27.01 25.47 37.81
N LEU A 8 27.16 25.97 36.58
CA LEU A 8 26.03 26.34 35.73
C LEU A 8 26.20 25.66 34.37
N GLY A 9 25.82 24.37 34.32
CA GLY A 9 25.56 23.63 33.08
C GLY A 9 24.36 24.20 32.32
N LEU A 10 24.39 25.50 32.02
CA LEU A 10 23.42 26.21 31.17
C LEU A 10 23.96 26.39 29.74
N GLY A 11 24.98 25.62 29.36
CA GLY A 11 25.48 25.55 28.00
C GLY A 11 25.02 24.27 27.31
N LEU A 12 24.12 24.42 26.34
CA LEU A 12 23.85 23.47 25.26
C LEU A 12 23.47 22.03 25.64
N ALA A 13 22.24 21.86 26.07
CA ALA A 13 21.44 20.77 25.55
C ALA A 13 20.00 21.26 25.46
N ALA A 14 19.64 21.85 24.32
CA ALA A 14 18.32 21.53 23.80
C ALA A 14 18.31 19.99 23.75
N VAL A 15 17.71 19.37 24.76
CA VAL A 15 17.43 17.94 24.77
C VAL A 15 16.79 17.71 23.41
N MET A 16 17.53 17.09 22.50
CA MET A 16 17.05 16.82 21.17
C MET A 16 15.81 15.97 21.37
N ALA A 17 14.63 16.60 21.26
CA ALA A 17 13.39 15.86 21.21
C ALA A 17 13.62 14.80 20.12
N PRO A 18 13.40 13.51 20.41
CA PRO A 18 13.72 12.46 19.46
C PRO A 18 13.08 12.82 18.13
N THR A 19 13.91 13.08 17.11
CA THR A 19 13.40 13.47 15.81
C THR A 19 12.60 12.28 15.31
N LEU A 20 11.28 12.42 15.24
CA LEU A 20 10.39 11.34 14.85
C LEU A 20 10.90 10.70 13.56
N THR A 21 11.06 9.38 13.51
CA THR A 21 11.56 8.69 12.30
C THR A 21 10.56 8.86 11.17
N ASN A 22 11.02 9.15 9.95
CA ASN A 22 10.15 9.14 8.78
C ASN A 22 10.04 7.70 8.24
N HIS A 23 8.82 7.13 8.28
CA HIS A 23 8.55 5.77 7.85
C HIS A 23 8.11 5.65 6.38
N ALA A 24 8.12 6.74 5.60
CA ALA A 24 7.76 6.73 4.19
C ALA A 24 8.52 5.63 3.38
N PRO A 25 9.86 5.47 3.50
CA PRO A 25 10.56 4.40 2.78
C PRO A 25 10.07 3.00 3.15
N ALA A 26 9.75 2.76 4.43
CA ALA A 26 9.23 1.47 4.88
C ALA A 26 7.84 1.19 4.28
N TYR A 27 6.97 2.21 4.21
CA TYR A 27 5.68 2.08 3.53
C TYR A 27 5.85 1.79 2.03
N LEU A 28 6.80 2.45 1.35
CA LEU A 28 7.08 2.18 -0.06
C LEU A 28 7.53 0.73 -0.29
N CYS A 29 8.46 0.23 0.53
CA CYS A 29 8.91 -1.15 0.47
C CYS A 29 7.75 -2.13 0.71
N PHE A 30 6.94 -1.86 1.75
CA PHE A 30 5.76 -2.67 2.05
C PHE A 30 4.81 -2.72 0.87
N HIS A 31 4.43 -1.58 0.29
CA HIS A 31 3.45 -1.55 -0.82
C HIS A 31 4.00 -2.13 -2.11
N PHE A 32 5.30 -2.04 -2.36
CA PHE A 32 5.93 -2.76 -3.47
C PHE A 32 5.79 -4.28 -3.28
N ILE A 33 6.20 -4.81 -2.13
CA ILE A 33 6.11 -6.24 -1.83
C ILE A 33 4.64 -6.70 -1.82
N PHE A 34 3.75 -5.88 -1.27
CA PHE A 34 2.33 -6.19 -1.19
C PHE A 34 1.67 -6.24 -2.57
N ALA A 35 1.94 -5.25 -3.44
CA ALA A 35 1.38 -5.22 -4.79
C ALA A 35 2.00 -6.32 -5.67
N TYR A 36 3.32 -6.35 -5.82
CA TYR A 36 3.98 -7.22 -6.81
C TYR A 36 4.25 -8.65 -6.31
N GLY A 37 4.24 -8.86 -5.00
CA GLY A 37 4.43 -10.16 -4.37
C GLY A 37 3.13 -10.76 -3.85
N VAL A 38 2.54 -10.14 -2.82
CA VAL A 38 1.41 -10.72 -2.07
C VAL A 38 0.13 -10.79 -2.90
N LEU A 39 -0.24 -9.69 -3.56
CA LEU A 39 -1.45 -9.63 -4.39
C LEU A 39 -1.25 -10.22 -5.79
N SER A 40 -0.06 -10.69 -6.13
CA SER A 40 0.19 -11.29 -7.44
C SER A 40 -0.66 -12.56 -7.61
N SER A 41 -1.52 -12.56 -8.64
CA SER A 41 -2.32 -13.75 -8.99
C SER A 41 -1.46 -14.93 -9.45
N ARG A 42 -0.20 -14.66 -9.82
CA ARG A 42 0.71 -15.66 -10.38
C ARG A 42 0.96 -16.81 -9.40
N THR A 43 1.20 -16.52 -8.12
CA THR A 43 1.48 -17.57 -7.12
C THR A 43 0.31 -18.52 -6.98
N LEU A 44 -0.93 -18.00 -6.98
CA LEU A 44 -2.13 -18.83 -6.94
C LEU A 44 -2.33 -19.62 -8.24
N LYS A 45 -2.06 -19.01 -9.40
CA LYS A 45 -2.09 -19.72 -10.68
C LYS A 45 -1.07 -20.85 -10.75
N GLN A 46 0.13 -20.66 -10.19
CA GLN A 46 1.15 -21.71 -10.08
C GLN A 46 0.66 -22.85 -9.20
N PHE A 47 0.11 -22.53 -8.02
CA PHE A 47 -0.46 -23.51 -7.11
C PHE A 47 -1.54 -24.38 -7.74
N TRP A 48 -2.38 -23.79 -8.60
CA TRP A 48 -3.44 -24.51 -9.32
C TRP A 48 -3.04 -25.05 -10.71
N GLY A 49 -1.76 -24.96 -11.10
CA GLY A 49 -1.29 -25.46 -12.40
C GLY A 49 -1.94 -24.75 -13.60
N LEU A 50 -2.20 -23.45 -13.46
CA LEU A 50 -2.78 -22.58 -14.49
C LEU A 50 -1.77 -21.58 -15.08
N ASP A 51 -0.59 -21.42 -14.45
CA ASP A 51 0.44 -20.47 -14.89
C ASP A 51 1.13 -20.95 -16.17
N HIS A 52 0.85 -20.28 -17.30
CA HIS A 52 1.58 -20.48 -18.54
C HIS A 52 2.55 -19.32 -18.74
N ASN A 53 3.83 -19.56 -18.47
CA ASN A 53 4.90 -18.55 -18.53
C ASN A 53 5.00 -17.79 -19.87
N ALA A 54 4.41 -18.30 -20.95
CA ALA A 54 4.39 -17.64 -22.25
C ALA A 54 3.53 -16.35 -22.25
N SER A 55 2.41 -16.32 -21.52
CA SER A 55 1.53 -15.16 -21.48
C SER A 55 0.67 -15.11 -20.22
N PRO A 56 1.29 -14.96 -19.03
CA PRO A 56 0.62 -15.22 -17.76
C PRO A 56 -0.59 -14.30 -17.50
N ARG A 57 -0.64 -13.13 -18.12
CA ARG A 57 -1.78 -12.19 -18.00
C ARG A 57 -3.07 -12.71 -18.64
N TYR A 58 -2.98 -13.64 -19.58
CA TYR A 58 -4.13 -14.18 -20.30
C TYR A 58 -4.51 -15.59 -19.84
N ASP A 59 -3.83 -16.14 -18.83
CA ASP A 59 -4.03 -17.53 -18.39
C ASP A 59 -5.47 -17.82 -17.99
N LEU A 60 -6.07 -16.96 -17.15
CA LEU A 60 -7.45 -17.17 -16.70
C LEU A 60 -8.44 -17.01 -17.85
N ALA A 61 -8.22 -16.03 -18.72
CA ALA A 61 -9.09 -15.79 -19.88
C ALA A 61 -9.05 -16.96 -20.88
N LYS A 62 -7.88 -17.58 -21.08
CA LYS A 62 -7.68 -18.63 -22.07
C LYS A 62 -7.95 -20.04 -21.54
N TYR A 63 -7.57 -20.30 -20.30
CA TYR A 63 -7.57 -21.66 -19.72
C TYR A 63 -8.52 -21.82 -18.54
N GLY A 64 -9.05 -20.73 -17.96
CA GLY A 64 -9.89 -20.77 -16.76
C GLY A 64 -11.12 -21.64 -16.90
N GLU A 65 -11.92 -21.45 -17.95
CA GLU A 65 -13.12 -22.26 -18.21
C GLU A 65 -12.78 -23.75 -18.39
N SER A 66 -11.73 -24.04 -19.17
CA SER A 66 -11.29 -25.42 -19.38
C SER A 66 -10.88 -26.11 -18.08
N ALA A 67 -10.26 -25.36 -17.16
CA ALA A 67 -9.86 -25.86 -15.84
C ALA A 67 -11.07 -26.12 -14.92
N VAL A 68 -12.16 -25.36 -15.06
CA VAL A 68 -13.42 -25.64 -14.37
C VAL A 68 -14.08 -26.89 -14.95
N THR A 69 -14.19 -26.98 -16.27
CA THR A 69 -14.79 -28.15 -16.95
C THR A 69 -14.02 -29.44 -16.67
N SER A 70 -12.69 -29.38 -16.60
CA SER A 70 -11.86 -30.54 -16.28
C SER A 70 -11.85 -30.89 -14.79
N GLY A 71 -12.55 -30.14 -13.93
CA GLY A 71 -12.57 -30.34 -12.48
C GLY A 71 -11.26 -29.98 -11.77
N ARG A 72 -10.34 -29.25 -12.41
CA ARG A 72 -9.07 -28.82 -11.80
C ARG A 72 -9.29 -27.73 -10.75
N ILE A 73 -10.22 -26.83 -11.02
CA ILE A 73 -10.67 -25.79 -10.09
C ILE A 73 -12.20 -25.75 -10.06
N GLN A 74 -12.75 -25.23 -8.99
CA GLN A 74 -14.18 -24.92 -8.88
C GLN A 74 -14.49 -23.54 -9.47
N ARG A 75 -15.76 -23.31 -9.84
CA ARG A 75 -16.24 -22.03 -10.39
C ARG A 75 -15.87 -20.83 -9.51
N TRP A 76 -16.13 -20.93 -8.21
CA TRP A 76 -15.82 -19.85 -7.26
C TRP A 76 -14.32 -19.54 -7.16
N GLN A 77 -13.44 -20.54 -7.38
CA GLN A 77 -11.98 -20.35 -7.38
C GLN A 77 -11.54 -19.55 -8.60
N LEU A 78 -12.12 -19.84 -9.78
CA LEU A 78 -11.88 -19.05 -10.99
C LEU A 78 -12.31 -17.59 -10.80
N GLU A 79 -13.50 -17.37 -10.26
CA GLU A 79 -14.02 -16.02 -10.02
C GLU A 79 -13.16 -15.26 -8.98
N MET A 80 -12.72 -15.95 -7.92
CA MET A 80 -11.79 -15.38 -6.94
C MET A 80 -10.44 -15.01 -7.57
N LEU A 81 -9.91 -15.85 -8.46
CA LEU A 81 -8.68 -15.55 -9.23
C LEU A 81 -8.82 -14.33 -10.12
N GLN A 82 -9.96 -14.18 -10.81
CA GLN A 82 -10.24 -13.01 -11.64
C GLN A 82 -10.33 -11.73 -10.80
N ARG A 83 -10.97 -11.80 -9.63
CA ARG A 83 -10.97 -10.71 -8.65
C ARG A 83 -9.57 -10.41 -8.13
N ASN A 84 -8.73 -11.43 -7.92
CA ASN A 84 -7.33 -11.26 -7.54
C ASN A 84 -6.53 -10.55 -8.64
N GLU A 85 -6.65 -10.93 -9.92
CA GLU A 85 -6.02 -10.20 -11.04
C GLU A 85 -6.42 -8.73 -11.08
N SER A 86 -7.70 -8.45 -10.82
CA SER A 86 -8.22 -7.09 -10.76
C SER A 86 -7.68 -6.31 -9.55
N ALA A 87 -7.59 -6.95 -8.38
CA ALA A 87 -7.03 -6.36 -7.17
C ALA A 87 -5.53 -6.07 -7.33
N HIS A 88 -4.78 -6.98 -7.95
CA HIS A 88 -3.38 -6.82 -8.31
C HIS A 88 -3.16 -5.62 -9.22
N ALA A 89 -3.90 -5.55 -10.34
CA ALA A 89 -3.81 -4.42 -11.28
C ALA A 89 -4.06 -3.09 -10.56
N ASN A 90 -5.12 -3.02 -9.74
CA ASN A 90 -5.42 -1.81 -8.97
C ASN A 90 -4.31 -1.44 -7.98
N ALA A 91 -3.68 -2.42 -7.32
CA ALA A 91 -2.59 -2.18 -6.39
C ALA A 91 -1.34 -1.63 -7.11
N VAL A 92 -1.02 -2.15 -8.29
CA VAL A 92 0.08 -1.64 -9.14
C VAL A 92 -0.17 -0.20 -9.57
N GLU A 93 -1.38 0.12 -10.03
CA GLU A 93 -1.77 1.49 -10.41
C GLU A 93 -1.69 2.46 -9.23
N ASN A 94 -2.23 2.08 -8.07
CA ASN A 94 -2.26 2.92 -6.87
C ASN A 94 -0.88 3.10 -6.25
N PHE A 95 0.02 2.11 -6.38
CA PHE A 95 1.38 2.21 -5.86
C PHE A 95 2.10 3.46 -6.39
N THR A 96 1.98 3.75 -7.69
CA THR A 96 2.61 4.93 -8.30
C THR A 96 2.09 6.23 -7.71
N PHE A 97 0.76 6.33 -7.52
CA PHE A 97 0.15 7.52 -6.95
C PHE A 97 0.56 7.72 -5.49
N PHE A 98 0.54 6.66 -4.68
CA PHE A 98 1.01 6.71 -3.30
C PHE A 98 2.49 7.05 -3.19
N ALA A 99 3.33 6.41 -4.01
CA ALA A 99 4.77 6.66 -4.01
C ALA A 99 5.09 8.13 -4.32
N THR A 100 4.37 8.70 -5.29
CA THR A 100 4.47 10.11 -5.63
C THR A 100 4.02 10.99 -4.46
N ALA A 101 2.83 10.74 -3.90
CA ALA A 101 2.27 11.57 -2.83
C ALA A 101 3.12 11.56 -1.55
N ILE A 102 3.51 10.38 -1.06
CA ILE A 102 4.29 10.25 0.18
C ILE A 102 5.75 10.68 0.01
N GLY A 103 6.31 10.47 -1.19
CA GLY A 103 7.63 10.98 -1.57
C GLY A 103 7.64 12.50 -1.61
N PHE A 104 6.67 13.10 -2.30
CA PHE A 104 6.58 14.57 -2.43
C PHE A 104 6.37 15.25 -1.07
N ALA A 105 5.46 14.74 -0.24
CA ALA A 105 5.26 15.24 1.12
C ALA A 105 6.53 15.10 1.99
N THR A 106 7.29 14.01 1.81
CA THR A 106 8.57 13.83 2.50
C THR A 106 9.61 14.86 2.03
N PHE A 107 9.77 15.05 0.72
CA PHE A 107 10.76 15.96 0.16
C PHE A 107 10.44 17.44 0.43
N SER A 108 9.16 17.81 0.47
CA SER A 108 8.75 19.18 0.80
C SER A 108 8.83 19.51 2.29
N GLY A 109 9.22 18.55 3.15
CA GLY A 109 9.39 18.80 4.58
C GLY A 109 8.08 18.82 5.38
N VAL A 110 7.02 18.13 4.93
CA VAL A 110 5.81 17.93 5.74
C VAL A 110 6.19 17.25 7.07
N ASN A 111 5.51 17.63 8.16
CA ASN A 111 5.73 17.05 9.48
C ASN A 111 5.66 15.51 9.42
N ARG A 112 6.69 14.85 9.96
CA ARG A 112 6.85 13.40 9.91
C ARG A 112 5.70 12.65 10.59
N ASP A 113 5.05 13.22 11.59
CA ASP A 113 3.86 12.62 12.22
C ASP A 113 2.71 12.49 11.21
N VAL A 114 2.48 13.55 10.43
CA VAL A 114 1.47 13.60 9.37
C VAL A 114 1.79 12.56 8.29
N VAL A 115 3.04 12.50 7.84
CA VAL A 115 3.50 11.52 6.85
C VAL A 115 3.31 10.08 7.36
N ASN A 116 3.71 9.80 8.60
CA ASN A 116 3.61 8.46 9.18
C ASN A 116 2.16 8.01 9.37
N ARG A 117 1.31 8.89 9.92
CA ARG A 117 -0.12 8.59 10.10
C ARG A 117 -0.83 8.37 8.77
N ALA A 118 -0.55 9.20 7.78
CA ALA A 118 -1.08 9.03 6.42
C ALA A 118 -0.60 7.70 5.80
N GLY A 119 0.70 7.38 5.93
CA GLY A 119 1.23 6.09 5.47
C GLY A 119 0.55 4.89 6.12
N LEU A 120 0.28 4.95 7.44
CA LEU A 120 -0.46 3.92 8.16
C LEU A 120 -1.91 3.78 7.68
N VAL A 121 -2.64 4.89 7.57
CA VAL A 121 -4.04 4.91 7.11
C VAL A 121 -4.14 4.36 5.69
N TYR A 122 -3.27 4.80 4.78
CA TYR A 122 -3.19 4.27 3.44
C TYR A 122 -2.94 2.76 3.46
N SER A 123 -1.97 2.30 4.25
CA SER A 123 -1.63 0.88 4.35
C SER A 123 -2.79 0.02 4.85
N ALA A 124 -3.47 0.45 5.91
CA ALA A 124 -4.64 -0.25 6.43
C ALA A 124 -5.77 -0.30 5.40
N ALA A 125 -6.06 0.82 4.73
CA ALA A 125 -7.06 0.89 3.67
C ALA A 125 -6.73 -0.05 2.49
N ARG A 126 -5.46 -0.14 2.07
CA ARG A 126 -5.06 -1.01 0.94
C ARG A 126 -5.11 -2.50 1.29
N VAL A 127 -4.76 -2.88 2.52
CA VAL A 127 -4.90 -4.26 2.98
C VAL A 127 -6.38 -4.65 3.04
N ALA A 128 -7.22 -3.81 3.63
CA ALA A 128 -8.67 -4.03 3.67
C ALA A 128 -9.29 -4.11 2.26
N TYR A 129 -8.89 -3.19 1.37
CA TYR A 129 -9.30 -3.19 -0.04
C TYR A 129 -8.98 -4.53 -0.73
N GLY A 130 -7.74 -5.01 -0.60
CA GLY A 130 -7.31 -6.27 -1.22
C GLY A 130 -8.10 -7.48 -0.69
N LEU A 131 -8.28 -7.58 0.63
CA LEU A 131 -9.04 -8.65 1.26
C LEU A 131 -10.49 -8.66 0.80
N VAL A 132 -11.16 -7.50 0.84
CA VAL A 132 -12.56 -7.36 0.42
C VAL A 132 -12.71 -7.69 -1.06
N TYR A 133 -11.82 -7.19 -1.92
CA TYR A 133 -11.90 -7.45 -3.36
C TYR A 133 -11.80 -8.94 -3.66
N ILE A 134 -10.83 -9.63 -3.07
CA ILE A 134 -10.57 -11.04 -3.40
C ILE A 134 -11.65 -11.94 -2.81
N LEU A 135 -11.98 -11.76 -1.53
CA LEU A 135 -12.73 -12.74 -0.75
C LEU A 135 -14.25 -12.50 -0.74
N ILE A 136 -14.72 -11.29 -1.08
CA ILE A 136 -16.15 -10.96 -1.01
C ILE A 136 -16.73 -10.87 -2.41
N ASP A 137 -17.61 -11.81 -2.74
CA ASP A 137 -18.43 -11.83 -3.96
C ASP A 137 -19.84 -11.23 -3.78
N HIS A 138 -20.26 -11.03 -2.53
CA HIS A 138 -21.60 -10.52 -2.21
C HIS A 138 -21.78 -9.04 -2.63
N PRO A 139 -22.86 -8.67 -3.35
CA PRO A 139 -23.05 -7.33 -3.90
C PRO A 139 -22.97 -6.19 -2.87
N LEU A 140 -23.68 -6.32 -1.74
CA LEU A 140 -23.70 -5.29 -0.68
C LEU A 140 -22.34 -5.14 0.02
N TRP A 141 -21.76 -6.25 0.49
CA TRP A 141 -20.49 -6.25 1.21
C TRP A 141 -19.30 -5.84 0.33
N SER A 142 -19.38 -6.09 -0.99
CA SER A 142 -18.38 -5.63 -1.95
C SER A 142 -18.25 -4.10 -2.00
N GLN A 143 -19.24 -3.33 -1.54
CA GLN A 143 -19.17 -1.86 -1.49
C GLN A 143 -18.10 -1.34 -0.52
N ILE A 144 -17.69 -2.14 0.48
CA ILE A 144 -16.57 -1.81 1.38
C ILE A 144 -15.27 -1.57 0.58
N ARG A 145 -15.13 -2.23 -0.57
CA ARG A 145 -14.03 -1.99 -1.52
C ARG A 145 -14.00 -0.53 -1.98
N GLY A 146 -15.15 0.04 -2.33
CA GLY A 146 -15.23 1.44 -2.76
C GLY A 146 -14.83 2.40 -1.64
N ILE A 147 -15.30 2.14 -0.42
CA ILE A 147 -14.98 2.96 0.77
C ILE A 147 -13.47 2.93 1.06
N THR A 148 -12.89 1.74 1.17
CA THR A 148 -11.45 1.57 1.43
C THR A 148 -10.59 2.14 0.31
N TRP A 149 -11.04 2.07 -0.94
CA TRP A 149 -10.39 2.71 -2.07
C TRP A 149 -10.35 4.24 -1.94
N TRP A 150 -11.49 4.86 -1.59
CA TRP A 150 -11.57 6.31 -1.38
C TRP A 150 -10.73 6.77 -0.19
N ILE A 151 -10.69 6.02 0.91
CA ILE A 151 -9.82 6.32 2.05
C ILE A 151 -8.35 6.33 1.64
N GLY A 152 -7.90 5.32 0.89
CA GLY A 152 -6.53 5.26 0.38
C GLY A 152 -6.19 6.45 -0.52
N ASN A 153 -7.00 6.69 -1.54
CA ASN A 153 -6.76 7.80 -2.50
C ASN A 153 -6.89 9.17 -1.85
N GLY A 154 -7.85 9.35 -0.95
CA GLY A 154 -8.02 10.57 -0.15
C GLY A 154 -6.79 10.87 0.69
N THR A 155 -6.11 9.84 1.20
CA THR A 155 -4.85 10.00 1.95
C THR A 155 -3.71 10.51 1.06
N CYS A 156 -3.62 10.02 -0.18
CA CYS A 156 -2.64 10.54 -1.16
C CYS A 156 -2.91 12.01 -1.52
N LEU A 157 -4.18 12.36 -1.79
CA LEU A 157 -4.59 13.73 -2.06
C LEU A 157 -4.29 14.66 -0.88
N TYR A 158 -4.57 14.20 0.33
CA TYR A 158 -4.23 14.92 1.56
C TYR A 158 -2.72 15.18 1.69
N LEU A 159 -1.88 14.17 1.43
CA LEU A 159 -0.42 14.34 1.45
C LEU A 159 0.07 15.37 0.42
N LEU A 160 -0.47 15.35 -0.80
CA LEU A 160 -0.14 16.35 -1.82
C LEU A 160 -0.58 17.76 -1.41
N TYR A 161 -1.76 17.89 -0.81
CA TYR A 161 -2.22 19.17 -0.26
C TYR A 161 -1.27 19.70 0.82
N LYS A 162 -0.88 18.86 1.78
CA LYS A 162 0.08 19.24 2.84
C LYS A 162 1.46 19.58 2.27
N ALA A 163 1.88 18.89 1.21
CA ALA A 163 3.12 19.21 0.52
C ALA A 163 3.05 20.59 -0.15
N SER A 164 1.92 20.90 -0.79
CA SER A 164 1.68 22.22 -1.40
C SER A 164 1.76 23.35 -0.38
N GLU A 165 1.14 23.20 0.80
CA GLU A 165 1.27 24.21 1.87
C GLU A 165 2.74 24.47 2.21
N LYS A 166 3.53 23.41 2.38
CA LYS A 166 4.96 23.53 2.74
C LYS A 166 5.83 24.16 1.66
N LEU A 167 5.48 24.02 0.39
CA LEU A 167 6.24 24.59 -0.73
C LEU A 167 5.94 26.07 -0.97
N ASN A 168 4.81 26.57 -0.45
CA ASN A 168 4.40 27.97 -0.58
C ASN A 168 4.52 28.74 0.75
N ASP A 169 5.05 28.10 1.80
CA ASP A 169 5.49 28.75 3.05
C ASP A 169 6.87 29.42 2.85
#